data_AF-A0A3C1CB42-F1
#
_entry.id   AF-A0A3C1CB42-F1
#
_cell.length_a   1.000
_cell.length_b   1.000
_cell.length_c   1.000
_cell.angle_alpha   90.00
_cell.angle_beta   90.00
_cell.angle_gamma   90.00
#
_symmetry.space_group_name_H-M   'P 1'
#
loop_
_entity.id
_entity.type
_entity.pdbx_description
1 polymer ?
#
loop_
_entity_poly.entity_id
_entity_poly.type
_entity_poly.pdbx_seq_one_letter_code
_entity_poly.pdbx_strand_id
1 'polypeptide(L)'
;METSYLSKQPIPTGEEVIGADIREGVFKLIQSHHVGFDRSKFISISELNQFRRLYLSSLIEKERGELAALDREVMDAIKNNSILSESFQEEQEDTLTLGERVADKVATFGGSWTFIIFFFLFILGWMIINTWLLITQKFDPFPFILLNLILSCLAAIQAPIIMMSQNRQEQKDRKRGEHDYKVNLKAELEIKLLSEKIDHLLVHQNRKLLEIQEVQTDYLEDLMKEIKKAK
;
A
#
# COMPACT_ATOMS: atom_id res chain seq x y z
N MET A 1 -52.80 9.62 -36.08
CA MET A 1 -51.92 10.72 -35.66
C MET A 1 -51.82 10.62 -34.17
N GLU A 2 -50.79 9.96 -33.69
CA GLU A 2 -50.52 9.96 -32.26
C GLU A 2 -50.08 11.35 -31.81
N THR A 3 -50.37 11.70 -30.56
CA THR A 3 -50.05 13.02 -30.00
C THR A 3 -48.91 12.85 -29.02
N SER A 4 -47.85 13.65 -29.17
CA SER A 4 -46.72 13.61 -28.23
C SER A 4 -47.19 13.97 -26.83
N TYR A 5 -46.79 13.17 -25.83
CA TYR A 5 -47.08 13.49 -24.44
C TYR A 5 -46.34 14.74 -23.94
N LEU A 6 -45.19 15.06 -24.53
CA LEU A 6 -44.31 16.14 -24.08
C LEU A 6 -44.78 17.50 -24.62
N SER A 7 -44.93 17.64 -25.93
CA SER A 7 -45.36 18.88 -26.57
C SER A 7 -46.87 19.01 -26.77
N LYS A 8 -47.64 17.93 -26.58
CA LYS A 8 -49.08 17.83 -26.92
C LYS A 8 -49.37 18.13 -28.40
N GLN A 9 -48.36 18.02 -29.27
CA GLN A 9 -48.50 18.21 -30.71
C GLN A 9 -48.69 16.88 -31.46
N PRO A 10 -49.34 16.89 -32.63
CA PRO A 10 -49.44 15.70 -33.48
C PRO A 10 -48.06 15.28 -33.98
N ILE A 11 -47.71 14.01 -33.81
CA ILE A 11 -46.43 13.45 -34.24
C ILE A 11 -46.47 13.24 -35.77
N PRO A 12 -45.42 13.63 -36.51
CA PRO A 12 -45.29 13.30 -37.93
C PRO A 12 -45.31 11.77 -38.17
N THR A 13 -46.00 11.33 -39.21
CA THR A 13 -46.17 9.90 -39.52
C THR A 13 -44.80 9.22 -39.69
N GLY A 14 -44.49 8.24 -38.85
CA GLY A 14 -43.20 7.52 -38.86
C GLY A 14 -42.10 8.15 -38.00
N GLU A 15 -42.45 9.00 -37.04
CA GLU A 15 -41.57 9.56 -36.00
C GLU A 15 -42.08 9.30 -34.58
N GLU A 16 -43.04 8.38 -34.45
CA GLU A 16 -43.66 7.96 -33.20
C GLU A 16 -42.72 6.98 -32.48
N VAL A 17 -42.23 7.36 -31.29
CA VAL A 17 -41.42 6.50 -30.43
C VAL A 17 -42.17 6.24 -29.13
N ILE A 18 -42.35 4.96 -28.79
CA ILE A 18 -42.99 4.55 -27.55
C ILE A 18 -42.01 4.62 -26.38
N GLY A 19 -42.48 5.02 -25.20
CA GLY A 19 -41.67 5.12 -23.99
C GLY A 19 -41.01 3.80 -23.56
N ALA A 20 -41.55 2.65 -23.97
CA ALA A 20 -40.96 1.33 -23.74
C ALA A 20 -39.64 1.12 -24.49
N ASP A 21 -39.46 1.75 -25.64
CA ASP A 21 -38.26 1.63 -26.50
C ASP A 21 -37.16 2.63 -26.12
N ILE A 22 -37.45 3.54 -25.18
CA ILE A 22 -36.48 4.51 -24.68
C ILE A 22 -35.58 3.85 -23.64
N ARG A 23 -34.26 4.04 -23.80
CA ARG A 23 -33.26 3.58 -22.82
C ARG A 23 -33.52 4.16 -21.44
N GLU A 24 -33.29 3.34 -20.41
CA GLU A 24 -33.59 3.64 -19.00
C GLU A 24 -33.05 5.00 -18.52
N GLY A 25 -31.80 5.33 -18.90
CA GLY A 25 -31.15 6.58 -18.51
C GLY A 25 -31.87 7.83 -19.04
N VAL A 26 -32.21 7.82 -20.34
CA VAL A 26 -32.93 8.92 -20.99
C VAL A 26 -34.38 8.97 -20.51
N PHE A 27 -35.02 7.81 -20.31
CA PHE A 27 -36.39 7.71 -19.79
C PHE A 27 -36.50 8.35 -18.40
N LYS A 28 -35.56 8.05 -17.48
CA LYS A 28 -35.52 8.65 -16.14
C LYS A 28 -35.33 10.17 -16.18
N LEU A 29 -34.52 10.67 -17.11
CA LEU A 29 -34.33 12.10 -17.31
C LEU A 29 -35.61 12.78 -17.83
N ILE A 30 -36.33 12.13 -18.75
CA ILE A 30 -37.63 12.63 -19.22
C ILE A 30 -38.63 12.65 -18.07
N GLN A 31 -38.68 11.60 -17.25
CA GLN A 31 -39.59 11.50 -16.11
C GLN A 31 -39.30 12.55 -15.02
N SER A 32 -38.03 12.93 -14.82
CA SER A 32 -37.68 13.99 -13.87
C SER A 32 -38.15 15.38 -14.31
N HIS A 33 -38.22 15.63 -15.63
CA HIS A 33 -38.72 16.88 -16.19
C HIS A 33 -40.25 16.88 -16.39
N HIS A 34 -40.83 15.70 -16.63
CA HIS A 34 -42.27 15.53 -16.89
C HIS A 34 -42.86 14.44 -16.01
N VAL A 35 -43.33 14.86 -14.82
CA VAL A 35 -44.00 13.99 -13.86
C VAL A 35 -45.25 13.39 -14.51
N GLY A 36 -45.22 12.07 -14.74
CA GLY A 36 -46.31 11.32 -15.38
C GLY A 36 -45.98 10.75 -16.76
N PHE A 37 -44.77 10.91 -17.29
CA PHE A 37 -44.34 10.11 -18.45
C PHE A 37 -44.23 8.63 -18.05
N ASP A 38 -44.83 7.74 -18.85
CA ASP A 38 -44.91 6.29 -18.59
C ASP A 38 -44.57 5.52 -19.88
N ARG A 39 -44.19 4.24 -19.77
CA ARG A 39 -43.70 3.42 -20.90
C ARG A 39 -44.72 3.20 -22.02
N SER A 40 -46.00 3.45 -21.75
CA SER A 40 -47.09 3.35 -22.71
C SER A 40 -47.30 4.61 -23.56
N LYS A 41 -46.57 5.70 -23.29
CA LYS A 41 -46.77 7.01 -23.92
C LYS A 41 -45.81 7.23 -25.09
N PHE A 42 -46.26 8.01 -26.08
CA PHE A 42 -45.50 8.31 -27.28
C PHE A 42 -44.86 9.70 -27.24
N ILE A 43 -43.67 9.81 -27.85
CA ILE A 43 -42.91 11.04 -28.05
C ILE A 43 -42.37 11.09 -29.48
N SER A 44 -42.00 12.28 -29.96
CA SER A 44 -41.36 12.40 -31.27
C SER A 44 -39.86 12.09 -31.22
N ILE A 45 -39.30 11.64 -32.35
CA ILE A 45 -37.83 11.43 -32.49
C ILE A 45 -37.06 12.71 -32.18
N SER A 46 -37.53 13.89 -32.63
CA SER A 46 -36.85 15.16 -32.37
C SER A 46 -36.81 15.53 -30.88
N GLU A 47 -37.90 15.26 -30.14
CA GLU A 47 -37.96 15.44 -28.69
C GLU A 47 -37.03 14.46 -27.98
N LEU A 48 -37.06 13.18 -28.36
CA LEU A 48 -36.16 12.16 -27.82
C LEU A 48 -34.69 12.56 -28.02
N ASN A 49 -34.35 13.07 -29.20
CA ASN A 49 -33.01 13.55 -29.55
C ASN A 49 -32.57 14.75 -28.70
N GLN A 50 -33.49 15.64 -28.31
CA GLN A 50 -33.19 16.71 -27.36
C GLN A 50 -32.85 16.17 -25.96
N PHE A 51 -33.64 15.22 -25.46
CA PHE A 51 -33.38 14.60 -24.15
C PHE A 51 -32.13 13.72 -24.15
N ARG A 52 -31.80 13.05 -25.26
CA ARG A 52 -30.51 12.32 -25.41
C ARG A 52 -29.30 13.25 -25.28
N ARG A 53 -29.35 14.45 -25.89
CA ARG A 53 -28.28 15.45 -25.75
C ARG A 53 -28.13 15.93 -24.31
N LEU A 54 -29.25 16.28 -23.66
CA LEU A 54 -29.26 16.68 -22.25
C LEU A 54 -28.72 15.57 -21.35
N TYR A 55 -29.10 14.32 -21.60
CA TYR A 55 -28.62 13.16 -20.87
C TYR A 55 -27.10 12.99 -21.02
N LEU A 56 -26.60 13.02 -22.26
CA LEU A 56 -25.17 12.91 -22.54
C LEU A 56 -24.36 14.02 -21.86
N SER A 57 -24.82 15.28 -21.93
CA SER A 57 -24.17 16.39 -21.22
C SER A 57 -24.16 16.18 -19.71
N SER A 58 -25.27 15.71 -19.13
CA SER A 58 -25.36 15.44 -17.69
C SER A 58 -24.42 14.32 -17.23
N LEU A 59 -24.20 13.29 -18.05
CA LEU A 59 -23.26 12.20 -17.75
C LEU A 59 -21.82 12.71 -17.68
N ILE A 60 -21.41 13.54 -18.65
CA ILE A 60 -20.05 14.11 -18.73
C ILE A 60 -19.77 15.04 -17.53
N GLU A 61 -20.75 15.87 -17.16
CA GLU A 61 -20.60 16.82 -16.05
C GLU A 61 -20.51 16.11 -14.70
N LYS A 62 -21.31 15.05 -14.51
CA LYS A 62 -21.23 14.20 -13.32
C LYS A 62 -19.87 13.50 -13.20
N GLU A 63 -19.33 12.98 -14.30
CA GLU A 63 -18.01 12.34 -14.31
C GLU A 63 -16.88 13.31 -13.93
N ARG A 64 -16.87 14.53 -14.50
CA ARG A 64 -15.91 15.56 -14.11
C ARG A 64 -15.98 15.91 -12.61
N GLY A 65 -17.20 15.99 -12.06
CA GLY A 65 -17.40 16.24 -10.63
C GLY A 65 -16.87 15.12 -9.74
N GLU A 66 -17.12 13.86 -10.12
CA GLU A 66 -16.64 12.67 -9.39
C GLU A 66 -15.10 12.61 -9.37
N LEU A 67 -14.42 12.85 -10.49
CA LEU A 67 -12.95 12.88 -10.54
C LEU A 67 -12.35 13.97 -9.64
N ALA A 68 -12.91 15.19 -9.68
CA ALA A 68 -12.40 16.31 -8.89
C ALA A 68 -12.54 16.10 -7.36
N ALA A 69 -13.54 15.32 -6.93
CA ALA A 69 -13.70 14.93 -5.54
C ALA A 69 -12.66 13.86 -5.12
N LEU A 70 -12.46 12.85 -5.97
CA LEU A 70 -11.50 11.77 -5.72
C LEU A 70 -10.06 12.29 -5.61
N ASP A 71 -9.65 13.22 -6.48
CA ASP A 71 -8.31 13.82 -6.45
C ASP A 71 -8.03 14.51 -5.11
N ARG A 72 -9.02 15.20 -4.52
CA ARG A 72 -8.86 15.84 -3.21
C ARG A 72 -8.71 14.82 -2.09
N GLU A 73 -9.55 13.78 -2.10
CA GLU A 73 -9.50 12.72 -1.10
C GLU A 73 -8.15 11.99 -1.09
N VAL A 74 -7.61 11.69 -2.27
CA VAL A 74 -6.29 11.07 -2.41
C VAL A 74 -5.19 11.98 -1.84
N MET A 75 -5.24 13.28 -2.12
CA MET A 75 -4.27 14.24 -1.59
C MET A 75 -4.33 14.36 -0.06
N ASP A 76 -5.54 14.37 0.52
CA ASP A 76 -5.73 14.40 1.97
C ASP A 76 -5.20 13.10 2.63
N ALA A 77 -5.45 11.95 2.00
CA ALA A 77 -4.95 10.65 2.49
C ALA A 77 -3.41 10.56 2.47
N ILE A 78 -2.77 11.02 1.39
CA ILE A 78 -1.29 11.03 1.28
C ILE A 78 -0.67 11.89 2.38
N LYS A 79 -1.26 13.07 2.64
CA LYS A 79 -0.79 13.99 3.68
C LYS A 79 -0.91 13.42 5.09
N ASN A 80 -1.95 12.64 5.35
CA ASN A 80 -2.17 12.02 6.66
C ASN A 80 -1.33 10.75 6.86
N ASN A 81 -1.10 9.95 5.81
CA ASN A 81 -0.39 8.67 5.92
C ASN A 81 1.13 8.85 6.04
N SER A 82 1.72 9.93 5.52
CA SER A 82 3.15 10.23 5.69
C SER A 82 3.54 10.45 7.16
N ILE A 83 2.62 10.96 7.98
CA ILE A 83 2.81 11.20 9.42
C ILE A 83 2.81 9.90 10.22
N LEU A 84 2.06 8.89 9.78
CA LEU A 84 1.94 7.60 10.48
C LEU A 84 3.19 6.73 10.34
N SER A 85 3.81 6.68 9.16
CA SER A 85 4.98 5.82 8.92
C SER A 85 6.22 6.18 9.75
N GLU A 86 6.43 7.45 10.12
CA GLU A 86 7.54 7.87 10.99
C GLU A 86 7.34 7.42 12.45
N SER A 87 6.09 7.37 12.93
CA SER A 87 5.78 7.10 14.35
C SER A 87 5.97 5.64 14.80
N PHE A 88 5.94 4.68 13.88
CA PHE A 88 6.04 3.25 14.22
C PHE A 88 7.47 2.76 14.50
N GLN A 89 8.49 3.57 14.23
CA GLN A 89 9.89 3.12 14.34
C GLN A 89 10.51 3.36 15.73
N GLU A 90 9.88 4.18 16.59
CA GLU A 90 10.46 4.60 17.88
C GLU A 90 10.02 3.76 19.10
N GLU A 91 8.97 2.95 19.03
CA GLU A 91 8.35 2.36 20.24
C GLU A 91 9.01 1.09 20.82
N GLN A 92 10.17 0.64 20.35
CA GLN A 92 10.73 -0.64 20.77
C GLN A 92 12.17 -0.58 21.26
N GLU A 93 12.47 0.34 22.17
CA GLU A 93 13.66 0.24 23.01
C GLU A 93 13.39 -0.71 24.19
N ASP A 94 13.71 -2.00 24.02
CA ASP A 94 13.76 -2.97 25.12
C ASP A 94 14.73 -2.44 26.21
N THR A 95 14.22 -2.21 27.42
CA THR A 95 15.03 -1.75 28.56
C THR A 95 16.00 -2.84 29.00
N LEU A 96 17.25 -2.76 28.54
CA LEU A 96 18.31 -3.73 28.87
C LEU A 96 18.58 -3.81 30.38
N THR A 97 18.66 -5.03 30.92
CA THR A 97 19.11 -5.26 32.30
C THR A 97 20.61 -4.95 32.45
N LEU A 98 21.06 -4.71 33.69
CA LEU A 98 22.47 -4.40 33.96
C LEU A 98 23.41 -5.54 33.53
N GLY A 99 23.02 -6.80 33.75
CA GLY A 99 23.81 -7.97 33.34
C GLY A 99 23.95 -8.08 31.83
N GLU A 100 22.88 -7.82 31.08
CA GLU A 100 22.89 -7.81 29.61
C GLU A 100 23.75 -6.69 29.05
N ARG A 101 23.73 -5.50 29.65
CA ARG A 101 24.60 -4.38 29.25
C ARG A 101 26.07 -4.70 29.46
N VAL A 102 26.41 -5.37 30.55
CA VAL A 102 27.79 -5.79 30.84
C VAL A 102 28.23 -6.89 29.88
N ALA A 103 27.40 -7.91 29.65
CA ALA A 103 27.70 -8.98 28.70
C ALA A 103 28.02 -8.43 27.30
N ASP A 104 27.31 -7.40 26.85
CA ASP A 104 27.52 -6.80 25.52
C ASP A 104 28.82 -6.05 25.41
N LYS A 105 29.11 -5.24 26.43
CA LYS A 105 30.38 -4.52 26.48
C LYS A 105 31.55 -5.50 26.54
N VAL A 106 31.42 -6.59 27.29
CA VAL A 106 32.47 -7.63 27.36
C VAL A 106 32.59 -8.39 26.04
N ALA A 107 31.50 -8.76 25.39
CA ALA A 107 31.52 -9.47 24.10
C ALA A 107 32.09 -8.58 22.97
N THR A 108 31.69 -7.31 22.91
CA THR A 108 32.21 -6.35 21.92
C THR A 108 33.68 -6.02 22.15
N PHE A 109 34.11 -5.89 23.40
CA PHE A 109 35.52 -5.69 23.74
C PHE A 109 36.37 -6.93 23.44
N GLY A 110 35.90 -8.11 23.87
CA GLY A 110 36.59 -9.39 23.64
C GLY A 110 36.66 -9.80 22.16
N GLY A 111 35.74 -9.32 21.33
CA GLY A 111 35.75 -9.50 19.88
C GLY A 111 36.62 -8.50 19.09
N SER A 112 37.28 -7.54 19.76
CA SER A 112 38.08 -6.52 19.10
C SER A 112 39.49 -7.02 18.76
N TRP A 113 39.98 -6.68 17.57
CA TRP A 113 41.37 -6.91 17.15
C TRP A 113 42.39 -6.26 18.11
N THR A 114 42.04 -5.13 18.73
CA THR A 114 42.91 -4.45 19.70
C THR A 114 43.09 -5.26 20.99
N PHE A 115 42.03 -5.91 21.47
CA PHE A 115 42.08 -6.79 22.63
C PHE A 115 42.96 -8.02 22.36
N ILE A 116 42.79 -8.65 21.19
CA ILE A 116 43.58 -9.82 20.79
C ILE A 116 45.09 -9.50 20.78
N ILE A 117 45.48 -8.36 20.19
CA ILE A 117 46.88 -7.93 20.12
C ILE A 117 47.44 -7.64 21.52
N PHE A 118 46.69 -6.88 22.34
CA PHE A 118 47.11 -6.57 23.72
C PHE A 118 47.26 -7.84 24.58
N PHE A 119 46.30 -8.76 24.48
CA PHE A 119 46.31 -10.02 25.22
C PHE A 119 47.51 -10.89 24.83
N PHE A 120 47.84 -10.95 23.55
CA PHE A 120 49.03 -11.64 23.06
C PHE A 120 50.33 -11.02 23.57
N LEU A 121 50.44 -9.69 23.55
CA LEU A 121 51.59 -8.97 24.11
C LEU A 121 51.72 -9.18 25.63
N PHE A 122 50.61 -9.22 26.35
CA PHE A 122 50.59 -9.52 27.78
C PHE A 122 51.14 -10.91 28.08
N ILE A 123 50.71 -11.94 27.33
CA ILE A 123 51.23 -13.32 27.47
C ILE A 123 52.74 -13.35 27.19
N LEU A 124 53.20 -12.74 26.11
CA LEU A 124 54.62 -12.67 25.78
C LEU A 124 55.42 -11.94 26.87
N GLY A 125 54.92 -10.81 27.36
CA GLY A 125 55.52 -10.06 28.46
C GLY A 125 55.63 -10.89 29.73
N TRP A 126 54.57 -11.60 30.10
CA TRP A 126 54.56 -12.50 31.26
C TRP A 126 55.60 -13.61 31.14
N MET A 127 55.71 -14.23 29.96
CA MET A 127 56.71 -15.26 29.70
C MET A 127 58.14 -14.70 29.80
N ILE A 128 58.41 -13.54 29.19
CA ILE A 128 59.74 -12.91 29.21
C ILE A 128 60.12 -12.55 30.66
N ILE A 129 59.22 -11.89 31.39
CA ILE A 129 59.47 -11.47 32.78
C ILE A 129 59.76 -12.70 33.65
N ASN A 130 58.92 -13.74 33.61
CA ASN A 130 59.13 -14.93 34.45
C ASN A 130 60.38 -15.71 34.06
N THR A 131 60.72 -15.79 32.77
CA THR A 131 61.97 -16.43 32.31
C THR A 131 63.21 -15.68 32.77
N TRP A 132 63.15 -14.34 32.86
CA TRP A 132 64.27 -13.53 33.36
C TRP A 132 64.33 -13.53 34.89
N LEU A 133 63.17 -13.53 35.57
CA LEU A 133 63.07 -13.64 37.03
C LEU A 133 63.60 -14.99 37.54
N LEU A 134 63.59 -16.05 36.72
CA LEU A 134 64.18 -17.36 37.03
C LEU A 134 65.64 -17.31 37.49
N ILE A 135 66.36 -16.22 37.16
CA ILE A 135 67.75 -15.98 37.56
C ILE A 135 67.86 -15.56 39.04
N THR A 136 66.80 -15.00 39.64
CA THR A 136 66.80 -14.45 41.01
C THR A 136 65.69 -15.00 41.93
N GLN A 137 64.49 -15.30 41.43
CA GLN A 137 63.38 -15.86 42.20
C GLN A 137 62.36 -16.59 41.30
N LYS A 138 61.90 -17.79 41.69
CA LYS A 138 60.99 -18.62 40.86
C LYS A 138 59.52 -18.33 41.20
N PHE A 139 58.92 -17.31 40.56
CA PHE A 139 57.51 -16.97 40.74
C PHE A 139 56.57 -17.88 39.93
N ASP A 140 56.82 -18.07 38.63
CA ASP A 140 56.09 -19.00 37.75
C ASP A 140 57.04 -19.70 36.76
N PRO A 141 57.78 -20.75 37.18
CA PRO A 141 58.73 -21.44 36.32
C PRO A 141 58.04 -22.23 35.21
N PHE A 142 58.77 -22.44 34.10
CA PHE A 142 58.34 -23.29 33.00
C PHE A 142 57.88 -24.65 33.57
N PRO A 143 56.63 -25.10 33.32
CA PRO A 143 55.73 -24.78 32.20
C PRO A 143 54.64 -23.69 32.41
N PHE A 144 54.82 -22.73 33.34
CA PHE A 144 53.89 -21.60 33.61
C PHE A 144 52.48 -22.03 34.09
N ILE A 145 52.42 -22.69 35.25
CA ILE A 145 51.16 -23.25 35.77
C ILE A 145 50.16 -22.17 36.19
N LEU A 146 50.64 -21.03 36.74
CA LEU A 146 49.78 -19.94 37.18
C LEU A 146 49.16 -19.23 35.99
N LEU A 147 49.96 -18.95 34.96
CA LEU A 147 49.47 -18.40 33.70
C LEU A 147 48.39 -19.29 33.09
N ASN A 148 48.64 -20.60 33.02
CA ASN A 148 47.69 -21.57 32.48
C ASN A 148 46.37 -21.60 33.28
N LEU A 149 46.44 -21.56 34.60
CA LEU A 149 45.25 -21.51 35.48
C LEU A 149 44.41 -20.24 35.21
N ILE A 150 45.06 -19.08 35.09
CA ILE A 150 44.37 -17.82 34.79
C ILE A 150 43.71 -17.86 33.42
N LEU A 151 44.41 -18.32 32.39
CA LEU A 151 43.85 -18.44 31.03
C LEU A 151 42.65 -19.39 31.01
N SER A 152 42.74 -20.52 31.70
CA SER A 152 41.66 -21.51 31.77
C SER A 152 40.41 -20.93 32.46
N CYS A 153 40.59 -20.19 33.55
CA CYS A 153 39.50 -19.49 34.24
C CYS A 153 38.86 -18.40 33.37
N LEU A 154 39.69 -17.61 32.67
CA LEU A 154 39.23 -16.57 31.75
C LEU A 154 38.40 -17.16 30.61
N ALA A 155 38.88 -18.22 29.98
CA ALA A 155 38.18 -18.90 28.89
C ALA A 155 36.85 -19.52 29.36
N ALA A 156 36.82 -20.11 30.56
CA ALA A 156 35.60 -20.71 31.12
C ALA A 156 34.48 -19.68 31.35
N ILE A 157 34.82 -18.45 31.77
CA ILE A 157 33.85 -17.36 31.94
C ILE A 157 33.49 -16.71 30.59
N GLN A 158 34.42 -16.67 29.65
CA GLN A 158 34.22 -16.04 28.34
C GLN A 158 33.15 -16.75 27.49
N ALA A 159 33.16 -18.08 27.43
CA ALA A 159 32.22 -18.86 26.63
C ALA A 159 30.72 -18.57 26.93
N PRO A 160 30.25 -18.60 28.19
CA PRO A 160 28.85 -18.27 28.50
C PRO A 160 28.51 -16.80 28.28
N ILE A 161 29.44 -15.86 28.48
CA ILE A 161 29.20 -14.43 28.17
C ILE A 161 28.99 -14.23 26.67
N ILE A 162 29.83 -14.85 25.83
CA ILE A 162 29.68 -14.82 24.37
C ILE A 162 28.33 -15.43 23.99
N MET A 163 27.98 -16.59 24.55
CA MET A 163 26.72 -17.27 24.25
C MET A 163 25.50 -16.45 24.69
N MET A 164 25.56 -15.76 25.83
CA MET A 164 24.51 -14.84 26.27
C MET A 164 24.35 -13.67 25.31
N SER A 165 25.46 -13.06 24.86
CA SER A 165 25.44 -11.97 23.88
C SER A 165 24.90 -12.44 22.52
N GLN A 166 25.27 -13.64 22.07
CA GLN A 166 24.81 -14.24 20.81
C GLN A 166 23.32 -14.56 20.85
N ASN A 167 22.84 -15.30 21.86
CA ASN A 167 21.41 -15.61 22.03
C ASN A 167 20.55 -14.34 22.02
N ARG A 168 21.06 -13.25 22.60
CA ARG A 168 20.34 -11.97 22.66
C ARG A 168 20.37 -11.25 21.31
N GLN A 169 21.46 -11.31 20.56
CA GLN A 169 21.52 -10.79 19.19
C GLN A 169 20.56 -11.57 18.27
N GLU A 170 20.54 -12.90 18.36
CA GLU A 170 19.60 -13.75 17.61
C GLU A 170 18.14 -13.45 17.95
N GLN A 171 17.82 -13.17 19.22
CA GLN A 171 16.47 -12.75 19.61
C GLN A 171 16.08 -11.41 18.97
N LYS A 172 17.00 -10.43 18.93
CA LYS A 172 16.77 -9.15 18.24
C LYS A 172 16.57 -9.35 16.74
N ASP A 173 17.42 -10.16 16.12
CA ASP A 173 17.36 -10.46 14.69
C ASP A 173 16.06 -11.21 14.34
N ARG A 174 15.61 -12.13 15.20
CA ARG A 174 14.31 -12.80 15.06
C ARG A 174 13.15 -11.83 15.17
N LYS A 175 13.12 -10.96 16.20
CA LYS A 175 12.08 -9.92 16.36
C LYS A 175 12.03 -9.00 15.13
N ARG A 176 13.20 -8.57 14.64
CA ARG A 176 13.31 -7.75 13.42
C ARG A 176 12.77 -8.51 12.20
N GLY A 177 13.13 -9.78 12.02
CA GLY A 177 12.61 -10.61 10.93
C GLY A 177 11.09 -10.81 10.98
N GLU A 178 10.52 -11.03 12.17
CA GLU A 178 9.07 -11.11 12.36
C GLU A 178 8.37 -9.79 12.03
N HIS A 179 8.97 -8.65 12.40
CA HIS A 179 8.45 -7.33 12.09
C HIS A 179 8.49 -7.07 10.57
N ASP A 180 9.64 -7.29 9.93
CA ASP A 180 9.81 -7.12 8.49
C ASP A 180 8.85 -8.02 7.70
N TYR A 181 8.63 -9.26 8.17
CA TYR A 181 7.64 -10.16 7.60
C TYR A 181 6.22 -9.60 7.71
N LYS A 182 5.81 -9.07 8.87
CA LYS A 182 4.48 -8.46 9.05
C LYS A 182 4.28 -7.23 8.18
N VAL A 183 5.30 -6.39 8.04
CA VAL A 183 5.27 -5.20 7.16
C VAL A 183 5.11 -5.65 5.70
N ASN A 184 5.86 -6.65 5.25
CA ASN A 184 5.77 -7.17 3.89
C ASN A 184 4.38 -7.77 3.62
N LEU A 185 3.86 -8.59 4.53
CA LEU A 185 2.51 -9.16 4.42
C LEU A 185 1.43 -8.07 4.35
N LYS A 186 1.56 -7.01 5.16
CA LYS A 186 0.65 -5.86 5.12
C LYS A 186 0.72 -5.16 3.76
N ALA A 187 1.92 -4.92 3.24
CA ALA A 187 2.10 -4.32 1.91
C ALA A 187 1.52 -5.19 0.79
N GLU A 188 1.71 -6.52 0.85
CA GLU A 188 1.11 -7.46 -0.13
C GLU A 188 -0.42 -7.39 -0.11
N LEU A 189 -1.03 -7.36 1.08
CA LEU A 189 -2.49 -7.23 1.23
C LEU A 189 -3.00 -5.88 0.72
N GLU A 190 -2.31 -4.77 1.03
CA GLU A 190 -2.67 -3.45 0.51
C GLU A 190 -2.61 -3.38 -1.02
N ILE A 191 -1.59 -3.99 -1.63
CA ILE A 191 -1.47 -4.10 -3.10
C ILE A 191 -2.63 -4.92 -3.69
N LYS A 192 -2.98 -6.07 -3.09
CA LYS A 192 -4.12 -6.88 -3.55
C LYS A 192 -5.44 -6.12 -3.48
N LEU A 193 -5.69 -5.45 -2.35
CA LEU A 193 -6.88 -4.61 -2.17
C LEU A 193 -6.93 -3.45 -3.16
N LEU A 194 -5.78 -2.83 -3.45
CA LEU A 194 -5.69 -1.77 -4.47
C LEU A 194 -6.00 -2.33 -5.86
N SER A 195 -5.47 -3.49 -6.22
CA SER A 195 -5.78 -4.17 -7.49
C SER A 195 -7.27 -4.45 -7.63
N GLU A 196 -7.91 -5.01 -6.61
CA GLU A 196 -9.35 -5.29 -6.61
C GLU A 196 -10.19 -4.02 -6.79
N LYS A 197 -9.80 -2.92 -6.13
CA LYS A 197 -10.45 -1.62 -6.31
C LYS A 197 -10.25 -1.07 -7.72
N ILE A 198 -9.05 -1.18 -8.29
CA ILE A 198 -8.77 -0.76 -9.67
C ILE A 198 -9.63 -1.54 -10.64
N ASP A 199 -9.70 -2.87 -10.49
CA ASP A 199 -10.54 -3.72 -11.35
C ASP A 199 -12.02 -3.33 -11.27
N HIS A 200 -12.52 -3.10 -10.06
CA HIS A 200 -13.89 -2.61 -9.86
C HIS A 200 -14.14 -1.26 -10.53
N LEU A 201 -13.21 -0.30 -10.39
CA LEU A 201 -13.30 1.01 -11.04
C LEU A 201 -13.25 0.90 -12.56
N LEU A 202 -12.38 0.04 -13.12
CA LEU A 202 -12.28 -0.20 -14.55
C LEU A 202 -13.58 -0.80 -15.11
N VAL A 203 -14.18 -1.77 -14.42
CA VAL A 203 -15.49 -2.33 -14.81
C VAL A 203 -16.57 -1.26 -14.80
N HIS A 204 -16.59 -0.40 -13.77
CA HIS A 204 -17.54 0.69 -13.66
C HIS A 204 -17.37 1.73 -14.79
N GLN A 205 -16.14 2.14 -15.08
CA GLN A 205 -15.84 3.07 -16.18
C GLN A 205 -16.20 2.47 -17.55
N ASN A 206 -15.86 1.19 -17.80
CA ASN A 206 -16.22 0.51 -19.03
C ASN A 206 -17.75 0.47 -19.24
N ARG A 207 -18.53 0.22 -18.18
CA ARG A 207 -20.00 0.27 -18.26
C ARG A 207 -20.52 1.67 -18.64
N LYS A 208 -19.97 2.73 -18.04
CA LYS A 208 -20.33 4.11 -18.38
C LYS A 208 -19.97 4.45 -19.84
N LEU A 209 -18.80 4.04 -20.30
CA LEU A 209 -18.37 4.23 -21.70
C LEU A 209 -19.30 3.53 -22.68
N LEU A 210 -19.70 2.29 -22.39
CA LEU A 210 -20.68 1.56 -23.20
C LEU A 210 -22.03 2.28 -23.23
N GLU A 211 -22.52 2.79 -22.10
CA GLU A 211 -23.76 3.56 -22.05
C GLU A 211 -23.69 4.83 -22.91
N ILE A 212 -22.57 5.56 -22.85
CA ILE A 212 -22.34 6.74 -23.69
C ILE A 212 -22.33 6.34 -25.17
N GLN A 213 -21.58 5.29 -25.55
CA GLN A 213 -21.50 4.80 -26.94
C GLN A 213 -22.86 4.35 -27.47
N GLU A 214 -23.65 3.68 -26.64
CA GLU A 214 -25.00 3.23 -26.96
C GLU A 214 -25.94 4.40 -27.27
N VAL A 215 -25.96 5.42 -26.40
CA VAL A 215 -26.77 6.64 -26.61
C VAL A 215 -26.29 7.41 -27.85
N GLN A 216 -24.98 7.46 -28.10
CA GLN A 216 -24.42 8.09 -29.30
C GLN A 216 -24.79 7.32 -30.57
N THR A 217 -24.76 5.99 -30.54
CA THR A 217 -25.11 5.15 -31.70
C THR A 217 -26.57 5.35 -32.09
N ASP A 218 -27.48 5.31 -31.10
CA ASP A 218 -28.91 5.58 -31.33
C ASP A 218 -29.14 6.97 -31.94
N TYR A 219 -28.46 7.98 -31.39
CA TYR A 219 -28.57 9.36 -31.87
C TYR A 219 -28.07 9.50 -33.31
N LEU A 220 -26.93 8.89 -33.65
CA LEU A 220 -26.38 8.88 -35.01
C LEU A 220 -27.29 8.14 -35.99
N GLU A 221 -27.89 7.02 -35.57
CA GLU A 221 -28.83 6.26 -36.41
C GLU A 221 -30.05 7.12 -36.77
N ASP A 222 -30.60 7.83 -35.79
CA ASP A 222 -31.76 8.70 -36.02
C ASP A 222 -31.42 9.93 -36.86
N LEU A 223 -30.24 10.54 -36.66
CA LEU A 223 -29.73 11.60 -37.55
C LEU A 223 -29.56 11.11 -38.99
N MET A 224 -29.03 9.89 -39.19
CA MET A 224 -28.91 9.31 -40.53
C MET A 224 -30.28 9.05 -41.18
N LYS A 225 -31.28 8.61 -40.39
CA LYS A 225 -32.66 8.45 -40.87
C LYS A 225 -33.26 9.79 -41.31
N GLU A 226 -33.07 10.86 -40.53
CA GLU A 226 -33.53 12.21 -40.89
C GLU A 226 -32.87 12.71 -42.18
N ILE A 227 -31.54 12.58 -42.31
CA ILE A 227 -30.81 12.97 -43.53
C ILE A 227 -31.31 12.19 -44.75
N LYS A 228 -31.63 10.89 -44.59
CA LYS A 228 -32.16 10.07 -45.68
C LYS A 228 -33.61 10.43 -46.05
N LYS A 229 -34.42 10.87 -45.09
CA LYS A 229 -35.78 11.40 -45.34
C LYS A 229 -35.77 12.76 -46.03
N ALA A 230 -34.75 13.58 -45.76
CA ALA A 230 -34.61 14.92 -46.34
C ALA A 230 -34.08 14.93 -47.79
N LYS A 231 -33.76 13.76 -48.36
CA LYS A 231 -33.20 13.58 -49.71
C LYS A 231 -34.20 12.86 -50.61
#